data_AF-A0A544ZQD1-F1
#
_entry.id   AF-A0A544ZQD1-F1
#
_cell.length_a   1.000
_cell.length_b   1.000
_cell.length_c   1.000
_cell.angle_alpha   90.00
_cell.angle_beta   90.00
_cell.angle_gamma   90.00
#
_symmetry.space_group_name_H-M   'P 1'
#
loop_
_entity.id
_entity.type
_entity.pdbx_description
1 polymer ?
#
loop_
_entity_poly.entity_id
_entity_poly.type
_entity_poly.pdbx_seq_one_letter_code
_entity_poly.pdbx_strand_id
1 'polypeptide(L)'
;MPGGVTADRDYVVHPGSVAVLALDDEDRVLLIRQYRHPARRLLWELPAGIRDVPGEPLVECAARELAEEAAYRARTWHTLVDLRTSPGMSDERIRVFLARDLEPIPDEENTYVRHHEETDMPAVWIPLGAAVDKALSGMIHNSPAVAGILAAYAASADGFKGLRPADAPEA
;
A
#
# COMPACT_ATOMS: atom_id res chain seq x y z
N MET A 1 31.62 3.24 9.69
CA MET A 1 31.48 2.40 8.48
C MET A 1 32.28 1.11 8.65
N PRO A 2 32.02 0.05 7.88
CA PRO A 2 32.90 -1.12 7.83
C PRO A 2 34.37 -0.70 7.66
N GLY A 3 35.29 -1.38 8.34
CA GLY A 3 36.72 -1.02 8.31
C GLY A 3 37.13 0.17 9.18
N GLY A 4 36.26 0.64 10.09
CA GLY A 4 36.63 1.65 11.10
C GLY A 4 36.71 3.08 10.57
N VAL A 5 36.25 3.33 9.34
CA VAL A 5 36.23 4.67 8.75
C VAL A 5 34.96 5.44 9.10
N THR A 6 35.08 6.75 9.19
CA THR A 6 33.96 7.69 9.37
C THR A 6 33.59 8.28 8.02
N ALA A 7 32.29 8.42 7.75
CA ALA A 7 31.78 9.06 6.54
C ALA A 7 30.46 9.77 6.87
N ASP A 8 30.27 10.95 6.29
CA ASP A 8 29.04 11.70 6.41
C ASP A 8 27.93 11.08 5.56
N ARG A 9 26.71 11.09 6.09
CA ARG A 9 25.51 10.57 5.43
C ARG A 9 24.31 11.44 5.77
N ASP A 10 23.66 11.92 4.73
CA ASP A 10 22.35 12.56 4.83
C ASP A 10 21.28 11.54 4.42
N TYR A 11 20.17 11.53 5.15
CA TYR A 11 19.00 10.75 4.81
C TYR A 11 17.73 11.43 5.34
N VAL A 12 16.60 11.08 4.74
CA VAL A 12 15.28 11.52 5.17
C VAL A 12 14.79 10.60 6.27
N VAL A 13 14.45 11.19 7.42
CA VAL A 13 13.74 10.50 8.50
C VAL A 13 12.26 10.46 8.16
N HIS A 14 11.69 9.28 8.14
CA HIS A 14 10.30 9.05 7.75
C HIS A 14 9.59 8.21 8.83
N PRO A 15 8.32 8.51 9.19
CA PRO A 15 7.58 7.71 10.17
C PRO A 15 7.34 6.26 9.73
N GLY A 16 7.51 6.00 8.43
CA GLY A 16 7.10 4.77 7.76
C GLY A 16 5.66 4.88 7.28
N SER A 17 5.23 3.88 6.51
CA SER A 17 3.91 3.86 5.90
C SER A 17 3.36 2.44 5.80
N VAL A 18 2.09 2.35 5.47
CA VAL A 18 1.39 1.12 5.14
C VAL A 18 0.71 1.30 3.80
N ALA A 19 0.48 0.20 3.10
CA ALA A 19 -0.34 0.18 1.89
C ALA A 19 -1.24 -1.05 1.88
N VAL A 20 -2.33 -1.00 1.14
CA VAL A 20 -3.36 -2.04 1.15
C VAL A 20 -3.62 -2.53 -0.26
N LEU A 21 -3.30 -3.80 -0.50
CA LEU A 21 -3.82 -4.52 -1.65
C LEU A 21 -5.17 -5.11 -1.27
N ALA A 22 -6.25 -4.39 -1.58
CA ALA A 22 -7.61 -4.88 -1.46
C ALA A 22 -7.94 -5.75 -2.68
N LEU A 23 -8.22 -7.03 -2.44
CA LEU A 23 -8.53 -8.01 -3.48
C LEU A 23 -9.95 -8.55 -3.25
N ASP A 24 -10.85 -8.34 -4.19
CA ASP A 24 -12.24 -8.79 -4.08
C ASP A 24 -12.44 -10.26 -4.50
N ASP A 25 -13.68 -10.75 -4.42
CA ASP A 25 -14.05 -12.13 -4.78
C ASP A 25 -14.01 -12.40 -6.29
N GLU A 26 -13.86 -11.35 -7.11
CA GLU A 26 -13.70 -11.43 -8.56
C GLU A 26 -12.21 -11.34 -8.99
N ASP A 27 -11.28 -11.49 -8.04
CA ASP A 27 -9.83 -11.34 -8.22
C ASP A 27 -9.43 -9.99 -8.84
N ARG A 28 -10.13 -8.91 -8.45
CA ARG A 28 -9.80 -7.55 -8.84
C ARG A 28 -9.08 -6.83 -7.70
N VAL A 29 -8.09 -6.03 -8.06
CA VAL A 29 -7.34 -5.15 -7.16
C VAL A 29 -7.93 -3.75 -7.24
N LEU A 30 -8.12 -3.13 -6.07
CA LEU A 30 -8.46 -1.72 -5.99
C LEU A 30 -7.20 -0.86 -6.13
N LEU A 31 -7.22 0.07 -7.09
CA LEU A 31 -6.20 1.11 -7.23
C LEU A 31 -6.83 2.49 -7.11
N ILE A 32 -6.04 3.43 -6.60
CA ILE A 32 -6.35 4.85 -6.59
C ILE A 32 -5.45 5.59 -7.57
N ARG A 33 -5.87 6.78 -8.00
CA ARG A 33 -5.08 7.63 -8.90
C ARG A 33 -4.78 8.98 -8.26
N GLN A 34 -3.56 9.14 -7.77
CA GLN A 34 -3.15 10.31 -6.99
C GLN A 34 -2.10 11.13 -7.74
N TYR A 35 -2.18 12.46 -7.65
CA TYR A 35 -1.12 13.33 -8.18
C TYR A 35 0.06 13.31 -7.21
N ARG A 36 1.26 13.03 -7.72
CA ARG A 36 2.49 13.12 -6.92
C ARG A 36 3.34 14.27 -7.45
N HIS A 37 3.43 15.35 -6.69
CA HIS A 37 4.18 16.55 -7.09
C HIS A 37 5.65 16.26 -7.48
N PRO A 38 6.43 15.42 -6.76
CA PRO A 38 7.81 15.12 -7.16
C PRO A 38 7.93 14.48 -8.55
N ALA A 39 6.96 13.64 -8.93
CA ALA A 39 6.91 13.00 -10.25
C ALA A 39 6.19 13.86 -11.31
N ARG A 40 5.46 14.91 -10.89
CA ARG A 40 4.61 15.77 -11.72
C ARG A 40 3.61 14.98 -12.57
N ARG A 41 3.08 13.90 -12.00
CA ARG A 41 2.19 12.95 -12.69
C ARG A 41 1.14 12.41 -11.74
N LEU A 42 0.00 12.03 -12.32
CA LEU A 42 -0.96 11.14 -11.69
C LEU A 42 -0.41 9.71 -11.75
N LEU A 43 -0.22 9.10 -10.59
CA LEU A 43 0.25 7.72 -10.45
C LEU A 43 -0.91 6.81 -10.04
N TRP A 44 -0.87 5.56 -10.50
CA TRP A 44 -1.71 4.50 -9.99
C TRP A 44 -1.04 3.93 -8.73
N GLU A 45 -1.75 3.94 -7.62
CA GLU A 45 -1.24 3.54 -6.31
C GLU A 45 -2.24 2.60 -5.61
N LEU A 46 -1.74 1.88 -4.60
CA LEU A 46 -2.60 1.22 -3.62
C LEU A 46 -3.07 2.27 -2.60
N PRO A 47 -4.24 2.11 -1.98
CA PRO A 47 -4.57 2.86 -0.78
C PRO A 47 -3.44 2.75 0.25
N ALA A 48 -2.98 3.87 0.79
CA ALA A 48 -1.77 3.93 1.59
C ALA A 48 -1.71 5.19 2.44
N GLY A 49 -1.04 5.09 3.59
CA GLY A 49 -0.84 6.24 4.46
C GLY A 49 0.35 6.10 5.38
N ILE A 50 0.68 7.22 6.02
CA ILE A 50 1.82 7.34 6.92
C ILE A 50 1.46 6.86 8.33
N ARG A 51 2.47 6.43 9.08
CA ARG A 51 2.31 5.96 10.47
C ARG A 51 2.42 7.14 11.44
N ASP A 52 1.46 8.03 11.39
CA ASP A 52 1.46 9.29 12.16
C ASP A 52 0.76 9.19 13.53
N VAL A 53 0.07 8.09 13.80
CA VAL A 53 -0.55 7.81 15.10
C VAL A 53 0.40 7.00 16.00
N PRO A 54 0.89 7.55 17.13
CA PRO A 54 1.84 6.85 18.00
C PRO A 54 1.27 5.56 18.59
N GLY A 55 1.95 4.44 18.36
CA GLY A 55 1.58 3.14 18.92
C GLY A 55 0.43 2.43 18.21
N GLU A 56 -0.12 3.01 17.13
CA GLU A 56 -1.15 2.38 16.29
C GLU A 56 -0.59 1.09 15.67
N PRO A 57 -1.26 -0.06 15.82
CA PRO A 57 -0.93 -1.27 15.09
C PRO A 57 -0.97 -1.04 13.58
N LEU A 58 0.02 -1.57 12.85
CA LEU A 58 0.14 -1.33 11.41
C LEU A 58 -1.10 -1.73 10.60
N VAL A 59 -1.78 -2.80 11.02
CA VAL A 59 -3.02 -3.25 10.37
C VAL A 59 -4.19 -2.30 10.64
N GLU A 60 -4.23 -1.63 11.80
CA GLU A 60 -5.25 -0.64 12.11
C GLU A 60 -5.04 0.64 11.29
N CYS A 61 -3.78 1.10 11.17
CA CYS A 61 -3.39 2.15 10.24
C CYS A 61 -3.83 1.81 8.81
N ALA A 62 -3.54 0.59 8.35
CA ALA A 62 -3.92 0.13 7.01
C ALA A 62 -5.44 0.09 6.80
N ALA A 63 -6.20 -0.36 7.80
CA ALA A 63 -7.66 -0.40 7.75
C ALA A 63 -8.28 1.00 7.73
N ARG A 64 -7.70 1.95 8.48
CA ARG A 64 -8.09 3.37 8.46
C ARG A 64 -7.88 3.97 7.07
N GLU A 65 -6.71 3.80 6.47
CA GLU A 65 -6.41 4.33 5.14
C GLU A 65 -7.30 3.70 4.04
N LEU A 66 -7.58 2.40 4.11
CA LEU A 66 -8.53 1.75 3.20
C LEU A 66 -9.95 2.35 3.33
N ALA A 67 -10.37 2.69 4.55
CA ALA A 67 -11.65 3.32 4.78
C ALA A 67 -11.69 4.75 4.24
N GLU A 68 -10.68 5.57 4.54
CA GLU A 68 -10.61 6.99 4.19
C GLU A 68 -10.42 7.21 2.68
N GLU A 69 -9.46 6.51 2.07
CA GLU A 69 -9.10 6.74 0.67
C GLU A 69 -10.03 6.01 -0.30
N ALA A 70 -10.58 4.86 0.12
CA ALA A 70 -11.24 3.91 -0.76
C ALA A 70 -12.68 3.57 -0.36
N ALA A 71 -13.15 3.95 0.83
CA ALA A 71 -14.49 3.63 1.34
C ALA A 71 -14.77 2.13 1.43
N TYR A 72 -13.78 1.33 1.85
CA TYR A 72 -13.94 -0.11 2.09
C TYR A 72 -13.48 -0.51 3.49
N ARG A 73 -14.13 -1.54 4.04
CA ARG A 73 -13.67 -2.30 5.20
C ARG A 73 -13.35 -3.72 4.76
N ALA A 74 -12.44 -4.38 5.47
CA ALA A 74 -12.04 -5.75 5.20
C ALA A 74 -12.05 -6.57 6.48
N ARG A 75 -12.52 -7.81 6.41
CA ARG A 75 -12.57 -8.71 7.58
C ARG A 75 -11.31 -9.56 7.73
N THR A 76 -10.61 -9.82 6.62
CA THR A 76 -9.44 -10.69 6.60
C THR A 76 -8.20 -9.92 6.16
N TRP A 77 -7.16 -9.95 6.99
CA TRP A 77 -5.92 -9.21 6.79
C TRP A 77 -4.71 -10.13 6.91
N HIS A 78 -3.77 -9.99 5.98
CA HIS A 78 -2.47 -10.67 6.02
C HIS A 78 -1.36 -9.69 5.69
N THR A 79 -0.16 -9.93 6.23
CA THR A 79 1.03 -9.21 5.78
C THR A 79 1.46 -9.78 4.42
N LEU A 80 1.44 -8.95 3.38
CA LEU A 80 1.76 -9.37 2.01
C LEU A 80 3.25 -9.24 1.72
N VAL A 81 3.81 -8.03 1.83
CA VAL A 81 5.23 -7.77 1.54
C VAL A 81 5.71 -6.55 2.31
N ASP A 82 6.97 -6.58 2.77
CA ASP A 82 7.65 -5.44 3.38
C ASP A 82 8.69 -4.91 2.38
N LEU A 83 8.79 -3.58 2.26
CA LEU A 83 9.74 -2.93 1.35
C LEU A 83 10.37 -1.68 1.96
N ARG A 84 11.58 -1.37 1.48
CA ARG A 84 12.27 -0.09 1.70
C ARG A 84 12.28 0.62 0.36
N THR A 85 11.67 1.81 0.29
CA THR A 85 11.49 2.54 -0.98
C THR A 85 12.79 3.09 -1.54
N SER A 86 13.65 3.61 -0.66
CA SER A 86 14.91 4.26 -1.05
C SER A 86 15.99 4.08 0.01
N PRO A 87 16.56 2.87 0.21
CA PRO A 87 17.47 2.55 1.31
C PRO A 87 18.74 3.39 1.39
N GLY A 88 19.14 4.03 0.28
CA GLY A 88 20.30 4.93 0.23
C GLY A 88 20.00 6.36 0.65
N MET A 89 18.72 6.73 0.84
CA MET A 89 18.29 8.11 1.02
C MET A 89 17.18 8.32 2.05
N SER A 90 16.44 7.28 2.44
CA SER A 90 15.35 7.35 3.42
C SER A 90 15.35 6.10 4.31
N ASP A 91 14.98 6.27 5.58
CA ASP A 91 14.70 5.15 6.49
C ASP A 91 13.26 4.63 6.37
N GLU A 92 12.48 5.14 5.42
CA GLU A 92 11.12 4.69 5.16
C GLU A 92 11.04 3.17 4.99
N ARG A 93 10.12 2.59 5.75
CA ARG A 93 9.65 1.21 5.64
C ARG A 93 8.17 1.24 5.32
N ILE A 94 7.78 0.42 4.35
CA ILE A 94 6.39 0.24 3.95
C ILE A 94 6.02 -1.21 4.15
N ARG A 95 4.90 -1.45 4.81
CA ARG A 95 4.26 -2.76 4.85
C ARG A 95 3.04 -2.74 3.95
N VAL A 96 2.98 -3.63 2.98
CA VAL A 96 1.79 -3.87 2.19
C VAL A 96 0.99 -5.00 2.84
N PHE A 97 -0.28 -4.75 3.09
CA PHE A 97 -1.22 -5.76 3.55
C PHE A 97 -2.07 -6.29 2.40
N LEU A 98 -2.47 -7.56 2.49
CA LEU A 98 -3.56 -8.11 1.69
C LEU A 98 -4.85 -7.99 2.53
N ALA A 99 -5.83 -7.28 1.98
CA ALA A 99 -7.17 -7.14 2.53
C ALA A 99 -8.17 -7.96 1.69
N ARG A 100 -8.95 -8.82 2.35
CA ARG A 100 -9.96 -9.72 1.75
C ARG A 100 -11.28 -9.60 2.50
N ASP A 101 -12.33 -10.17 1.92
CA ASP A 101 -13.69 -10.13 2.48
C ASP A 101 -14.15 -8.67 2.65
N LEU A 102 -14.17 -7.97 1.52
CA LEU A 102 -14.36 -6.52 1.43
C LEU A 102 -15.84 -6.14 1.48
N GLU A 103 -16.13 -5.09 2.24
CA GLU A 103 -17.47 -4.52 2.38
C GLU A 103 -17.40 -3.01 2.12
N PRO A 104 -18.21 -2.46 1.21
CA PRO A 104 -18.24 -1.02 0.97
C PRO A 104 -18.79 -0.30 2.21
N ILE A 105 -18.18 0.84 2.53
CA ILE A 105 -18.67 1.76 3.56
C ILE A 105 -19.73 2.65 2.91
N PRO A 106 -20.97 2.68 3.41
CA PRO A 106 -21.99 3.60 2.90
C PRO A 106 -21.53 5.06 3.03
N ASP A 107 -21.85 5.91 2.04
CA ASP A 107 -21.46 7.33 2.04
C ASP A 107 -21.89 8.07 3.32
N GLU A 108 -23.00 7.66 3.93
CA GLU A 108 -23.54 8.20 5.18
C GLU A 108 -22.62 7.96 6.40
N GLU A 109 -21.80 6.91 6.34
CA GLU A 109 -20.80 6.56 7.34
C GLU A 109 -19.40 7.06 6.98
N ASN A 110 -19.18 7.44 5.71
CA ASN A 110 -17.89 7.93 5.25
C ASN A 110 -17.76 9.44 5.54
N THR A 111 -17.32 9.76 6.75
CA THR A 111 -17.15 11.14 7.21
C THR A 111 -15.84 11.79 6.75
N TYR A 112 -14.99 11.06 6.00
CA TYR A 112 -13.70 11.59 5.56
C TYR A 112 -13.86 12.53 4.37
N VAL A 113 -13.45 13.79 4.54
CA VAL A 113 -13.41 14.77 3.46
C VAL A 113 -12.03 14.73 2.85
N ARG A 114 -11.93 14.24 1.61
CA ARG A 114 -10.67 14.22 0.86
C ARG A 114 -10.12 15.63 0.66
N HIS A 115 -8.87 15.86 1.04
CA HIS A 115 -8.22 17.17 0.98
C HIS A 115 -7.11 17.22 -0.09
N HIS A 116 -6.91 18.39 -0.71
CA HIS A 116 -5.79 18.66 -1.64
C HIS A 116 -5.67 17.69 -2.83
N GLU A 117 -4.60 16.88 -2.88
CA GLU A 117 -4.27 15.99 -4.01
C GLU A 117 -5.24 14.80 -4.13
N GLU A 118 -6.16 14.63 -3.18
CA GLU A 118 -7.13 13.52 -3.10
C GLU A 118 -8.55 13.90 -3.58
N THR A 119 -8.83 15.17 -3.84
CA THR A 119 -10.20 15.65 -4.13
C THR A 119 -10.81 14.99 -5.38
N ASP A 120 -10.00 14.63 -6.36
CA ASP A 120 -10.41 13.94 -7.60
C ASP A 120 -9.74 12.56 -7.75
N MET A 121 -9.59 11.82 -6.64
CA MET A 121 -8.95 10.49 -6.65
C MET A 121 -9.96 9.37 -7.00
N PRO A 122 -10.02 8.87 -8.26
CA PRO A 122 -10.88 7.74 -8.58
C PRO A 122 -10.32 6.46 -7.98
N ALA A 123 -11.19 5.69 -7.33
CA ALA A 123 -10.93 4.29 -7.00
C ALA A 123 -11.37 3.43 -8.19
N VAL A 124 -10.50 2.54 -8.66
CA VAL A 124 -10.75 1.71 -9.85
C VAL A 124 -10.40 0.26 -9.55
N TRP A 125 -11.35 -0.62 -9.82
CA TRP A 125 -11.16 -2.07 -9.77
C TRP A 125 -10.57 -2.56 -11.09
N ILE A 126 -9.46 -3.31 -11.03
CA ILE A 126 -8.87 -3.97 -12.19
C ILE A 126 -8.56 -5.43 -11.89
N PRO A 127 -8.78 -6.38 -12.82
CA PRO A 127 -8.37 -7.77 -12.61
C PRO A 127 -6.88 -7.86 -12.25
N LEU A 128 -6.52 -8.70 -11.27
CA LEU A 128 -5.15 -8.86 -10.78
C LEU A 128 -4.16 -9.17 -11.91
N GLY A 129 -4.53 -10.04 -12.86
CA GLY A 129 -3.70 -10.32 -14.04
C GLY A 129 -3.47 -9.09 -14.92
N ALA A 130 -4.48 -8.25 -15.13
CA ALA A 130 -4.33 -7.01 -15.87
C ALA A 130 -3.49 -5.97 -15.09
N ALA A 131 -3.57 -5.97 -13.75
CA ALA A 131 -2.71 -5.16 -12.90
C ALA A 131 -1.23 -5.57 -13.05
N VAL A 132 -0.95 -6.87 -13.11
CA VAL A 132 0.39 -7.42 -13.38
C VAL A 132 0.89 -6.96 -14.75
N ASP A 133 0.09 -7.09 -15.80
CA ASP A 133 0.47 -6.62 -17.14
C ASP A 133 0.79 -5.13 -17.15
N LYS A 134 0.02 -4.31 -16.42
CA LYS A 134 0.24 -2.87 -16.28
C LYS A 134 1.50 -2.54 -15.48
N ALA A 135 1.82 -3.31 -14.44
CA ALA A 135 3.07 -3.16 -13.71
C ALA A 135 4.27 -3.50 -14.59
N LEU A 136 4.24 -4.64 -15.28
CA LEU A 136 5.35 -5.12 -16.11
C LEU A 136 5.57 -4.29 -17.38
N SER A 137 4.51 -3.68 -17.92
CA SER A 137 4.60 -2.77 -19.08
C SER A 137 5.00 -1.33 -18.70
N GLY A 138 5.15 -1.01 -17.41
CA GLY A 138 5.47 0.34 -16.97
C GLY A 138 4.29 1.31 -17.08
N MET A 139 3.04 0.85 -16.92
CA MET A 139 1.90 1.73 -16.70
C MET A 139 1.70 2.05 -15.21
N ILE A 140 2.09 1.13 -14.32
CA ILE A 140 2.11 1.32 -12.87
C ILE A 140 3.58 1.42 -12.42
N HIS A 141 3.92 2.50 -11.74
CA HIS A 141 5.30 2.84 -11.36
C HIS A 141 5.52 2.98 -9.86
N ASN A 142 4.44 3.20 -9.09
CA ASN A 142 4.50 3.35 -7.65
C ASN A 142 5.02 2.05 -7.03
N SER A 143 6.09 2.12 -6.23
CA SER A 143 6.82 0.93 -5.78
C SER A 143 5.99 0.02 -4.85
N PRO A 144 5.22 0.51 -3.86
CA PRO A 144 4.25 -0.31 -3.14
C PRO A 144 3.23 -0.99 -4.05
N ALA A 145 2.70 -0.27 -5.05
CA ALA A 145 1.72 -0.85 -5.97
C ALA A 145 2.33 -1.97 -6.81
N VAL A 146 3.49 -1.75 -7.42
CA VAL A 146 4.20 -2.79 -8.19
C VAL A 146 4.53 -4.00 -7.31
N ALA A 147 5.11 -3.77 -6.13
CA ALA A 147 5.49 -4.84 -5.21
C ALA A 147 4.27 -5.62 -4.71
N GLY A 148 3.22 -4.92 -4.28
CA GLY A 148 1.98 -5.51 -3.81
C GLY A 148 1.29 -6.35 -4.89
N ILE A 149 1.10 -5.79 -6.09
CA ILE A 149 0.45 -6.49 -7.22
C ILE A 149 1.19 -7.78 -7.55
N LEU A 150 2.52 -7.71 -7.72
CA LEU A 150 3.32 -8.87 -8.07
C LEU A 150 3.38 -9.89 -6.92
N ALA A 151 3.43 -9.44 -5.67
CA ALA A 151 3.39 -10.31 -4.50
C ALA A 151 2.04 -11.03 -4.36
N ALA A 152 0.92 -10.34 -4.56
CA ALA A 152 -0.41 -10.95 -4.52
C ALA A 152 -0.59 -11.95 -5.67
N TYR A 153 -0.09 -11.63 -6.86
CA TYR A 153 -0.10 -12.57 -7.98
C TYR A 153 0.75 -13.81 -7.70
N ALA A 154 1.93 -13.66 -7.08
CA ALA A 154 2.75 -14.81 -6.70
C ALA A 154 2.08 -15.65 -5.59
N ALA A 155 1.50 -15.00 -4.58
CA ALA A 155 0.83 -15.66 -3.47
C ALA A 155 -0.48 -16.35 -3.88
N SER A 156 -1.15 -15.90 -4.94
CA SER A 156 -2.37 -16.57 -5.43
C SER A 156 -2.11 -18.00 -5.91
N ALA A 157 -0.88 -18.34 -6.29
CA ALA A 157 -0.49 -19.67 -6.75
C ALA A 157 -0.71 -20.77 -5.71
N ASP A 158 -0.63 -20.45 -4.41
CA ASP A 158 -0.93 -21.38 -3.31
C ASP A 158 -2.25 -21.06 -2.58
N GLY A 159 -3.02 -20.11 -3.09
CA GLY A 159 -4.23 -19.60 -2.45
C GLY A 159 -3.95 -18.77 -1.19
N PHE A 160 -2.84 -18.02 -1.18
CA PHE A 160 -2.42 -17.12 -0.10
C PHE A 160 -2.06 -17.82 1.22
N LYS A 161 -1.83 -19.13 1.21
CA LYS A 161 -1.62 -19.93 2.43
C LYS A 161 -0.27 -19.64 3.11
N GLY A 162 0.73 -19.21 2.35
CA GLY A 162 2.06 -18.88 2.86
C GLY A 162 2.19 -17.48 3.46
N LEU A 163 1.13 -16.67 3.46
CA LEU A 163 1.22 -15.30 3.96
C LEU A 163 1.38 -15.25 5.48
N ARG A 164 2.12 -14.23 5.93
CA ARG A 164 2.32 -13.96 7.35
C ARG A 164 1.05 -13.36 7.96
N PRO A 165 0.78 -13.59 9.26
CA PRO A 165 -0.36 -12.95 9.93
C PRO A 165 -0.22 -11.42 9.92
N ALA A 166 -1.34 -10.72 10.12
CA ALA A 166 -1.37 -9.24 10.08
C ALA A 166 -0.52 -8.59 11.18
N ASP A 167 -0.34 -9.27 12.31
CA ASP A 167 0.47 -8.83 13.46
C ASP A 167 1.92 -9.33 13.41
N ALA A 168 2.36 -9.91 12.29
CA ALA A 168 3.73 -10.40 12.14
C ALA A 168 4.75 -9.29 12.45
N PRO A 169 5.85 -9.57 13.14
CA PRO A 169 6.87 -8.56 13.41
C PRO A 169 7.44 -7.97 12.11
N GLU A 170 7.83 -6.70 12.13
CA GLU A 170 8.65 -6.12 11.07
C GLU A 170 10.07 -6.70 11.15
N ALA A 171 10.61 -7.05 9.99
CA ALA A 171 11.98 -7.55 9.85
C ALA A 171 13.01 -6.40 9.82
#